data_AF-A0A3S4I5H8-F1
#
_entry.id   AF-A0A3S4I5H8-F1
#
_cell.length_a   1.000
_cell.length_b   1.000
_cell.length_c   1.000
_cell.angle_alpha   90.00
_cell.angle_beta   90.00
_cell.angle_gamma   90.00
#
_symmetry.space_group_name_H-M   'P 1'
#
loop_
_entity.id
_entity.type
_entity.pdbx_description
1 polymer ?
#
loop_
_entity_poly.entity_id
_entity_poly.type
_entity_poly.pdbx_seq_one_letter_code
_entity_poly.pdbx_strand_id
1 'polypeptide(L)'
;MKAWGRDQLVICGVYAHIGCMMTACDAFMRDIQAFMVGDAVADFSEEEHKMALRYVATRCGAVIAQSDLAAAGGDAALTREWLKAQVLTVLEDGDDSLAGDDNLLDYGLDSIRVMELVAQWQKLGLEIGFEDLAQDLTLDGWWNAIQAKLPQEA
;
A
#
# COMPACT_ATOMS: atom_id res chain seq x y z
N MET A 1 6.38 12.92 -8.71
CA MET A 1 4.99 12.58 -9.06
C MET A 1 4.92 11.90 -10.41
N LYS A 2 4.85 12.61 -11.55
CA LYS A 2 4.70 11.98 -12.89
C LYS A 2 5.80 10.98 -13.26
N ALA A 3 7.07 11.29 -12.97
CA ALA A 3 8.18 10.34 -13.21
C ALA A 3 8.12 9.06 -12.37
N TRP A 4 7.34 9.06 -11.29
CA TRP A 4 7.11 7.88 -10.43
C TRP A 4 5.76 7.20 -10.72
N GLY A 5 5.05 7.61 -11.78
CA GLY A 5 3.73 7.08 -12.11
C GLY A 5 2.67 7.33 -11.02
N ARG A 6 2.82 8.38 -10.21
CA ARG A 6 1.87 8.75 -9.15
C ARG A 6 1.09 10.00 -9.53
N ASP A 7 -0.23 9.90 -9.50
CA ASP A 7 -1.20 10.94 -9.81
C ASP A 7 -2.06 11.36 -8.60
N GLN A 8 -1.82 10.79 -7.42
CA GLN A 8 -2.49 11.14 -6.16
C GLN A 8 -1.49 11.70 -5.14
N LEU A 9 -1.86 12.80 -4.48
CA LEU A 9 -1.06 13.46 -3.44
C LEU A 9 -1.86 13.58 -2.15
N VAL A 10 -1.38 12.93 -1.09
CA VAL A 10 -1.88 13.11 0.28
C VAL A 10 -1.16 14.30 0.91
N ILE A 11 -1.93 15.23 1.50
CA ILE A 11 -1.43 16.48 2.08
C ILE A 11 -1.74 16.53 3.58
N CYS A 12 -0.70 16.66 4.38
CA CYS A 12 -0.72 16.87 5.83
C CYS A 12 0.26 18.00 6.22
N GLY A 13 0.28 18.41 7.49
CA GLY A 13 1.26 19.36 8.03
C GLY A 13 0.71 20.77 8.31
N VAL A 14 1.58 21.77 8.22
CA VAL A 14 1.26 23.17 8.56
C VAL A 14 1.82 24.15 7.52
N TYR A 15 1.16 25.28 7.24
CA TYR A 15 -0.16 25.70 7.71
C TYR A 15 -1.25 25.35 6.69
N ALA A 16 -2.44 24.95 7.17
CA ALA A 16 -3.52 24.45 6.34
C ALA A 16 -3.90 25.43 5.20
N HIS A 17 -4.14 26.71 5.51
CA HIS A 17 -4.57 27.71 4.51
C HIS A 17 -3.45 28.29 3.65
N ILE A 18 -2.18 28.15 4.06
CA ILE A 18 -1.04 28.74 3.34
C ILE A 18 -0.43 27.70 2.42
N GLY A 19 0.44 26.86 2.98
CA GLY A 19 1.21 25.90 2.21
C GLY A 19 0.34 24.77 1.71
N CYS A 20 -0.42 24.12 2.61
CA CYS A 20 -1.16 22.91 2.28
C CYS A 20 -2.26 23.19 1.24
N MET A 21 -3.07 24.24 1.41
CA MET A 21 -4.10 24.64 0.45
C MET A 21 -3.49 25.07 -0.90
N MET A 22 -2.40 25.85 -0.90
CA MET A 22 -1.76 26.27 -2.15
C MET A 22 -1.16 25.07 -2.90
N THR A 23 -0.59 24.10 -2.18
CA THR A 23 -0.13 22.83 -2.76
C THR A 23 -1.28 22.02 -3.34
N ALA A 24 -2.45 21.96 -2.68
CA ALA A 24 -3.63 21.29 -3.23
C ALA A 24 -4.09 21.94 -4.54
N CYS A 25 -4.12 23.28 -4.60
CA CYS A 25 -4.41 24.02 -5.82
C CYS A 25 -3.39 23.72 -6.93
N ASP A 26 -2.09 23.73 -6.63
CA ASP A 26 -1.03 23.44 -7.63
C ASP A 26 -1.07 21.99 -8.10
N ALA A 27 -1.35 21.04 -7.22
CA ALA A 27 -1.55 19.64 -7.57
C ALA A 27 -2.72 19.48 -8.56
N PHE A 28 -3.88 20.08 -8.25
CA PHE A 28 -5.05 20.06 -9.12
C PHE A 28 -4.74 20.62 -10.52
N MET A 29 -4.06 21.76 -10.60
CA MET A 29 -3.66 22.37 -11.89
C MET A 29 -2.68 21.53 -12.71
N ARG A 30 -2.04 20.52 -12.10
CA ARG A 30 -1.05 19.65 -12.74
C ARG A 30 -1.58 18.24 -13.05
N ASP A 31 -2.90 18.06 -12.96
CA ASP A 31 -3.58 16.76 -13.09
C ASP A 31 -3.15 15.77 -12.00
N ILE A 32 -2.96 16.26 -10.77
CA ILE A 32 -2.68 15.43 -9.59
C ILE A 32 -3.85 15.58 -8.63
N GLN A 33 -4.46 14.46 -8.26
CA GLN A 33 -5.58 14.39 -7.31
C GLN A 33 -5.08 14.69 -5.89
N ALA A 34 -5.51 15.82 -5.32
CA ALA A 34 -5.15 16.22 -3.97
C ALA A 34 -6.12 15.65 -2.93
N PHE A 35 -5.58 15.04 -1.87
CA PHE A 35 -6.30 14.54 -0.71
C PHE A 35 -5.76 15.23 0.54
N MET A 36 -6.47 16.23 1.06
CA MET A 36 -6.09 16.93 2.29
C MET A 36 -6.65 16.17 3.50
N VAL A 37 -5.76 15.78 4.41
CA VAL A 37 -6.11 15.01 5.61
C VAL A 37 -6.50 16.00 6.71
N GLY A 38 -7.80 16.20 6.91
CA GLY A 38 -8.34 17.31 7.71
C GLY A 38 -7.90 17.30 9.17
N ASP A 39 -7.77 16.10 9.76
CA ASP A 39 -7.28 15.86 11.11
C ASP A 39 -5.75 15.70 11.21
N ALA A 40 -5.03 15.82 10.09
CA ALA A 40 -3.57 15.83 10.04
C ALA A 40 -3.00 17.13 9.44
N VAL A 41 -3.80 18.20 9.39
CA VAL A 41 -3.33 19.57 9.14
C VAL A 41 -3.63 20.47 10.34
N ALA A 42 -2.82 21.50 10.54
CA ALA A 42 -3.07 22.53 11.56
C ALA A 42 -2.88 23.94 10.98
N ASP A 43 -3.50 24.91 11.65
CA ASP A 43 -3.47 26.32 11.24
C ASP A 43 -3.41 27.25 12.45
N PHE A 44 -3.23 28.55 12.21
CA PHE A 44 -3.17 29.56 13.27
C PHE A 44 -4.50 29.76 13.99
N SER A 45 -5.63 29.55 13.29
CA SER A 45 -6.96 29.62 13.86
C SER A 45 -7.87 28.51 13.32
N GLU A 46 -8.91 28.19 14.09
CA GLU A 46 -9.95 27.24 13.67
C GLU A 46 -10.70 27.75 12.43
N GLU A 47 -10.87 29.07 12.29
CA GLU A 47 -11.53 29.68 11.14
C GLU A 47 -10.72 29.47 9.85
N GLU A 48 -9.42 29.77 9.88
CA GLU A 48 -8.51 29.57 8.74
C GLU A 48 -8.41 28.09 8.37
N HIS A 49 -8.32 27.22 9.38
CA HIS A 49 -8.32 25.77 9.18
C HIS A 49 -9.59 25.32 8.43
N LYS A 50 -10.78 25.69 8.91
CA LYS A 50 -12.06 25.33 8.26
C LYS A 50 -12.20 25.94 6.87
N MET A 51 -11.69 27.15 6.66
CA MET A 51 -11.67 27.80 5.36
C MET A 51 -10.83 27.00 4.37
N ALA A 52 -9.63 26.58 4.75
CA ALA A 52 -8.75 25.77 3.92
C ALA A 52 -9.40 24.44 3.51
N LEU A 53 -9.96 23.70 4.48
CA LEU A 53 -10.66 22.45 4.21
C LEU A 53 -11.83 22.67 3.24
N ARG A 54 -12.66 23.68 3.48
CA ARG A 54 -13.79 24.00 2.60
C ARG A 54 -13.34 24.39 1.19
N TYR A 55 -12.27 25.16 1.07
CA TYR A 55 -11.75 25.56 -0.23
C TYR A 55 -11.30 24.33 -1.02
N VAL A 56 -10.47 23.47 -0.41
CA VAL A 56 -9.98 22.24 -1.06
C VAL A 56 -11.15 21.37 -1.50
N ALA A 57 -12.06 21.03 -0.57
CA ALA A 57 -13.21 20.16 -0.83
C ALA A 57 -14.12 20.62 -1.98
N THR A 58 -14.16 21.92 -2.26
CA THR A 58 -15.09 22.49 -3.24
C THR A 58 -14.43 23.00 -4.51
N ARG A 59 -13.09 23.03 -4.58
CA ARG A 59 -12.36 23.66 -5.70
C ARG A 59 -11.24 22.82 -6.28
N CYS A 60 -10.48 22.10 -5.47
CA CYS A 60 -9.20 21.54 -5.94
C CYS A 60 -8.81 20.19 -5.33
N GLY A 61 -9.66 19.53 -4.54
CA GLY A 61 -9.35 18.20 -4.04
C GLY A 61 -10.43 17.59 -3.17
N ALA A 62 -10.11 16.44 -2.57
CA ALA A 62 -10.90 15.81 -1.53
C ALA A 62 -10.34 16.19 -0.15
N VAL A 63 -11.23 16.30 0.83
CA VAL A 63 -10.86 16.35 2.25
C VAL A 63 -11.28 15.03 2.89
N ILE A 64 -10.35 14.38 3.56
CA ILE A 64 -10.51 13.06 4.16
C ILE A 64 -10.04 13.09 5.61
N ALA A 65 -10.42 12.09 6.41
CA ALA A 65 -9.85 11.83 7.72
C ALA A 65 -8.64 10.89 7.59
N GLN A 66 -7.77 10.86 8.62
CA GLN A 66 -6.64 9.95 8.67
C GLN A 66 -7.10 8.48 8.58
N SER A 67 -8.26 8.15 9.15
CA SER A 67 -8.86 6.82 9.07
C SER A 67 -9.14 6.36 7.64
N ASP A 68 -9.43 7.29 6.73
CA ASP A 68 -9.76 6.99 5.33
C ASP A 68 -8.50 6.58 4.54
N LEU A 69 -7.31 6.97 5.01
CA LEU A 69 -6.04 6.58 4.38
C LEU A 69 -5.72 5.10 4.55
N ALA A 70 -6.07 4.51 5.70
CA ALA A 70 -5.89 3.07 5.93
C ALA A 70 -6.81 2.22 5.04
N ALA A 71 -7.96 2.78 4.62
CA ALA A 71 -8.83 2.14 3.65
C ALA A 71 -8.34 2.32 2.19
N ALA A 72 -7.61 3.40 1.89
CA ALA A 72 -7.16 3.76 0.54
C ALA A 72 -5.75 3.25 0.19
N GLY A 73 -4.83 3.29 1.14
CA GLY A 73 -3.66 2.43 1.14
C GLY A 73 -4.15 1.10 1.60
N GLY A 74 -4.81 0.36 0.70
CA GLY A 74 -5.40 -0.90 1.09
C GLY A 74 -4.39 -1.72 1.87
N ASP A 75 -4.89 -2.66 2.66
CA ASP A 75 -4.39 -4.00 2.43
C ASP A 75 -4.09 -4.06 0.93
N ALA A 76 -2.82 -4.20 0.54
CA ALA A 76 -2.60 -4.87 -0.72
C ALA A 76 -3.30 -6.18 -0.45
N ALA A 77 -4.59 -6.28 -0.82
CA ALA A 77 -5.49 -7.29 -0.32
C ALA A 77 -4.68 -8.53 -0.46
N LEU A 78 -4.32 -9.15 0.66
CA LEU A 78 -3.43 -10.29 0.61
C LEU A 78 -4.21 -11.24 -0.28
N THR A 79 -3.69 -11.40 -1.49
CA THR A 79 -4.35 -11.97 -2.65
C THR A 79 -3.31 -12.84 -3.31
N ARG A 80 -3.79 -13.83 -4.05
CA ARG A 80 -2.90 -14.73 -4.77
C ARG A 80 -2.04 -13.99 -5.78
N GLU A 81 -2.57 -12.93 -6.39
CA GLU A 81 -1.85 -12.05 -7.30
C GLU A 81 -0.75 -11.25 -6.60
N TRP A 82 -1.02 -10.72 -5.40
CA TRP A 82 0.01 -10.08 -4.58
C TRP A 82 1.12 -11.07 -4.24
N LEU A 83 0.78 -12.28 -3.80
CA LEU A 83 1.76 -13.30 -3.45
C LEU A 83 2.63 -13.67 -4.66
N LYS A 84 2.00 -13.89 -5.83
CA LYS A 84 2.73 -14.19 -7.08
C LYS A 84 3.71 -13.07 -7.41
N ALA A 85 3.28 -11.81 -7.30
CA ALA A 85 4.16 -10.67 -7.54
C ALA A 85 5.36 -10.63 -6.57
N GLN A 86 5.15 -10.92 -5.28
CA GLN A 86 6.24 -10.99 -4.30
C GLN A 86 7.24 -12.11 -4.62
N VAL A 87 6.73 -13.31 -4.94
CA VAL A 87 7.57 -14.47 -5.29
C VAL A 87 8.40 -14.19 -6.55
N LEU A 88 7.78 -13.62 -7.60
CA LEU A 88 8.49 -13.27 -8.82
C LEU A 88 9.63 -12.26 -8.61
N THR A 89 9.58 -11.42 -7.56
CA THR A 89 10.70 -10.49 -7.26
C THR A 89 11.98 -11.18 -6.81
N VAL A 90 11.87 -12.39 -6.25
CA VAL A 90 13.01 -13.14 -5.73
C VAL A 90 13.41 -14.30 -6.64
N LEU A 91 12.60 -14.70 -7.63
CA LEU A 91 12.98 -15.73 -8.59
C LEU A 91 13.93 -15.17 -9.66
N GLU A 92 14.95 -15.95 -10.04
CA GLU A 92 16.01 -15.52 -10.96
C GLU A 92 15.52 -15.28 -12.40
N ASP A 93 14.50 -16.05 -12.83
CA ASP A 93 14.00 -16.01 -14.21
C ASP A 93 12.66 -15.27 -14.39
N GLY A 94 12.06 -14.74 -13.31
CA GLY A 94 10.88 -13.87 -13.37
C GLY A 94 9.77 -14.33 -14.33
N ASP A 95 9.60 -15.64 -14.48
CA ASP A 95 8.76 -16.19 -15.54
C ASP A 95 7.29 -16.12 -15.12
N ASP A 96 6.53 -15.27 -15.82
CA ASP A 96 5.09 -15.12 -15.64
C ASP A 96 4.32 -16.43 -15.93
N SER A 97 4.95 -17.43 -16.55
CA SER A 97 4.40 -18.76 -16.81
C SER A 97 4.16 -19.61 -15.57
N LEU A 98 4.69 -19.21 -14.40
CA LEU A 98 4.51 -19.91 -13.13
C LEU A 98 3.02 -20.16 -12.82
N ALA A 99 2.63 -21.43 -12.83
CA ALA A 99 1.33 -21.93 -12.42
C ALA A 99 1.22 -22.04 -10.89
N GLY A 100 0.02 -22.34 -10.40
CA GLY A 100 -0.27 -22.38 -8.96
C GLY A 100 0.42 -23.52 -8.23
N ASP A 101 0.48 -24.67 -8.90
CA ASP A 101 0.96 -25.96 -8.41
C ASP A 101 2.41 -26.25 -8.81
N ASP A 102 3.06 -25.31 -9.49
CA ASP A 102 4.47 -25.41 -9.85
C ASP A 102 5.36 -25.35 -8.61
N ASN A 103 6.37 -26.21 -8.58
CA ASN A 103 7.35 -26.23 -7.50
C ASN A 103 8.34 -25.07 -7.66
N LEU A 104 8.32 -24.14 -6.72
CA LEU A 104 9.13 -22.92 -6.75
C LEU A 104 10.65 -23.19 -6.73
N LEU A 105 11.08 -24.36 -6.23
CA LEU A 105 12.49 -24.77 -6.28
C LEU A 105 13.00 -24.92 -7.72
N ASP A 106 12.13 -25.37 -8.63
CA ASP A 106 12.47 -25.56 -10.04
C ASP A 106 12.70 -24.22 -10.75
N TYR A 107 12.22 -23.12 -10.15
CA TYR A 107 12.35 -21.74 -10.62
C TYR A 107 13.46 -20.95 -9.87
N GLY A 108 14.30 -21.64 -9.09
CA GLY A 108 15.44 -21.02 -8.42
C GLY A 108 15.11 -20.36 -7.08
N LEU A 109 14.02 -20.76 -6.42
CA LEU A 109 13.79 -20.42 -5.03
C LEU A 109 14.77 -21.18 -4.12
N ASP A 110 15.38 -20.50 -3.17
CA ASP A 110 16.24 -21.10 -2.14
C ASP A 110 15.85 -20.63 -0.73
N SER A 111 16.45 -21.24 0.30
CA SER A 111 16.13 -20.93 1.70
C SER A 111 16.44 -19.48 2.10
N ILE A 112 17.42 -18.83 1.46
CA ILE A 112 17.79 -17.44 1.77
C ILE A 112 16.66 -16.51 1.30
N ARG A 113 16.19 -16.71 0.06
CA ARG A 113 15.09 -15.94 -0.53
C ARG A 113 13.78 -16.10 0.23
N VAL A 114 13.48 -17.31 0.71
CA VAL A 114 12.31 -17.54 1.58
C VAL A 114 12.44 -16.75 2.89
N MET A 115 13.60 -16.78 3.55
CA MET A 115 13.81 -16.02 4.79
C MET A 115 13.72 -14.51 4.57
N GLU A 116 14.18 -14.00 3.43
CA GLU A 116 14.02 -12.60 3.04
C GLU A 116 12.56 -12.20 2.88
N LEU A 117 11.76 -13.01 2.19
CA LEU A 117 10.31 -12.80 2.04
C LEU A 117 9.60 -12.83 3.40
N VAL A 118 9.87 -13.84 4.23
CA VAL A 118 9.28 -13.95 5.57
C VAL A 118 9.60 -12.72 6.41
N ALA A 119 10.85 -12.25 6.42
CA ALA A 119 11.25 -11.07 7.18
C ALA A 119 10.57 -9.77 6.66
N GLN A 120 10.32 -9.68 5.36
CA GLN A 120 9.57 -8.57 4.77
C GLN A 120 8.10 -8.62 5.18
N TRP A 121 7.47 -9.78 5.10
CA TRP A 121 6.05 -9.98 5.42
C TRP A 121 5.77 -9.78 6.92
N GLN A 122 6.66 -10.20 7.80
CA GLN A 122 6.55 -9.91 9.24
C GLN A 122 6.56 -8.41 9.56
N LYS A 123 7.31 -7.59 8.81
CA LYS A 123 7.26 -6.12 8.94
C LYS A 123 5.93 -5.52 8.49
N LEU A 124 5.21 -6.22 7.62
CA LEU A 124 3.85 -5.86 7.19
C LEU A 124 2.78 -6.38 8.17
N GLY A 125 3.18 -7.08 9.24
CA GLY A 125 2.27 -7.62 10.25
C GLY A 125 1.73 -9.02 9.96
N LEU A 126 2.25 -9.73 8.95
CA LEU A 126 1.91 -11.13 8.68
C LEU A 126 2.66 -12.06 9.64
N GLU A 127 1.91 -12.84 10.44
CA GLU A 127 2.47 -13.84 11.36
C GLU A 127 2.81 -15.17 10.66
N ILE A 128 3.54 -15.12 9.54
CA ILE A 128 3.98 -16.29 8.78
C ILE A 128 5.46 -16.58 9.00
N GLY A 129 5.81 -17.86 9.14
CA GLY A 129 7.15 -18.37 9.37
C GLY A 129 7.63 -19.26 8.23
N PHE A 130 8.92 -19.61 8.27
CA PHE A 130 9.52 -20.52 7.29
C PHE A 130 8.87 -21.92 7.35
N GLU A 131 8.53 -22.38 8.56
CA GLU A 131 7.90 -23.66 8.83
C GLU A 131 6.51 -23.81 8.21
N ASP A 132 5.79 -22.71 7.99
CA ASP A 132 4.50 -22.71 7.32
C ASP A 132 4.69 -22.90 5.81
N LEU A 133 5.68 -22.21 5.24
CA LEU A 133 5.96 -22.20 3.80
C LEU A 133 6.73 -23.44 3.32
N ALA A 134 7.53 -24.06 4.18
CA ALA A 134 8.33 -25.24 3.85
C ALA A 134 7.50 -26.52 3.67
N GLN A 135 6.21 -26.51 4.07
CA GLN A 135 5.32 -27.67 3.93
C GLN A 135 4.93 -27.92 2.47
N ASP A 136 4.77 -26.85 1.70
CA ASP A 136 4.35 -26.90 0.31
C ASP A 136 5.00 -25.73 -0.43
N LEU A 137 6.04 -26.02 -1.21
CA LEU A 137 6.82 -25.02 -1.93
C LEU A 137 6.19 -24.66 -3.29
N THR A 138 4.87 -24.55 -3.31
CA THR A 138 4.08 -24.08 -4.46
C THR A 138 3.41 -22.75 -4.12
N LEU A 139 3.02 -22.00 -5.14
CA LEU A 139 2.29 -20.74 -4.95
C LEU A 139 0.95 -20.97 -4.24
N ASP A 140 0.25 -22.06 -4.58
CA ASP A 140 -1.02 -22.45 -3.96
C ASP A 140 -0.84 -22.89 -2.50
N GLY A 141 0.21 -23.65 -2.20
CA GLY A 141 0.59 -24.03 -0.84
C GLY A 141 0.82 -22.82 0.06
N TRP A 142 1.62 -21.87 -0.42
CA TRP A 142 1.92 -20.63 0.30
C TRP A 142 0.68 -19.75 0.48
N TRP A 143 -0.17 -19.66 -0.56
CA TRP A 143 -1.41 -18.89 -0.48
C TRP A 143 -2.36 -19.48 0.58
N ASN A 144 -2.52 -20.80 0.62
CA ASN A 144 -3.32 -21.48 1.63
C ASN A 144 -2.80 -21.24 3.06
N ALA A 145 -1.48 -21.27 3.26
CA ALA A 145 -0.85 -21.00 4.56
C ALA A 145 -1.12 -19.56 5.03
N ILE A 146 -1.05 -18.58 4.12
CA ILE A 146 -1.37 -17.18 4.42
C ILE A 146 -2.86 -17.02 4.74
N GLN A 147 -3.75 -17.63 3.95
CA GLN A 147 -5.20 -17.56 4.19
C GLN A 147 -5.61 -18.17 5.53
N ALA A 148 -4.96 -19.24 5.96
CA ALA A 148 -5.23 -19.86 7.26
C ALA A 148 -4.87 -18.94 8.44
N LYS A 149 -3.97 -17.97 8.24
CA LYS A 149 -3.50 -17.02 9.26
C LYS A 149 -4.11 -15.63 9.15
N LEU A 150 -4.83 -15.34 8.07
CA LEU A 150 -5.61 -14.11 7.96
C LEU A 150 -6.76 -14.13 8.98
N PRO A 151 -7.10 -12.99 9.61
CA PRO A 151 -8.30 -12.90 10.42
C PRO A 151 -9.51 -13.27 9.55
N GLN A 152 -10.18 -14.38 9.85
CA GLN A 152 -11.47 -14.66 9.23
C GLN A 152 -12.45 -13.60 9.74
N GLU A 153 -12.86 -12.69 8.86
CA GLU A 153 -14.00 -11.82 9.13
C GLU A 153 -15.21 -12.71 9.47
N ALA A 154 -15.66 -12.62 10.73
CA ALA A 154 -16.84 -13.32 11.23
C ALA A 154 -18.10 -12.47 11.02
#